data_AF-A0A6G0TKC8-F1
#
_entry.id   AF-A0A6G0TKC8-F1
#
_cell.length_a   1.000
_cell.length_b   1.000
_cell.length_c   1.000
_cell.angle_alpha   90.00
_cell.angle_beta   90.00
_cell.angle_gamma   90.00
#
_symmetry.space_group_name_H-M   'P 1'
#
loop_
_entity.id
_entity.type
_entity.pdbx_description
1 polymer ?
#
loop_
_entity_poly.entity_id
_entity_poly.type
_entity_poly.pdbx_seq_one_letter_code
_entity_poly.pdbx_strand_id
1 'polypeptide(L)'
;MTTTMWSWTTLKQLKSADLTVETFWSAVSVWNAKPHLLIKHLMGAERLLSESLAGEYGDVLASVATTDLSPSAWIGDTTKTFEYLGLSSGQDVQVEVWKLFTKKPVDWNDYLRLSIFDKQNNIVVFYDITPKKNGNDVKYAYGIYFVDDLLELRLATPSNHSLDDKKTLHWMTDVFFPKFFNWMINDKGSKPAISSLSHVCVQMYCHLYSRLKEKYAKSLMEVWTEVTDPKKYIHKDIATATYLMLLWGDTKPSFVDMGCGNGLLVHVLNSEGYGGVGLDVRSRKMWAQYPQSTVLKVTSVDPSSPECKFPQADWIIGNHSDELSPWVPVIASRSNYNCKFFLLPCCPFEFNGSRYQRTDSSLSQYHDYLKYLEKTSVNVFKFNVKTDRLRIPSTKRTCIIGWSKNYLPQEADQVVQDIEKFASSKFNENVLFVPRPPEERVRNCTKLDKDLIRSVVDSVADVLIKSSDGWKCRITLGELAKQIGEERLKKLKKECGGLQTLLRNHRYIFVVEKGTVGFRKPAKGSGKVWKKHKCWFYHNYPDKCPLNEDECCNIH
;
A
#
# COMPACT_ATOMS: atom_id res chain seq x y z
N MET A 1 -33.89 29.79 21.17
CA MET A 1 -33.31 28.72 20.33
C MET A 1 -33.40 27.44 21.13
N THR A 2 -34.10 26.41 20.65
CA THR A 2 -34.16 25.10 21.33
C THR A 2 -32.79 24.44 21.23
N THR A 3 -32.08 24.36 22.35
CA THR A 3 -30.82 23.62 22.44
C THR A 3 -31.11 22.16 22.10
N THR A 4 -30.55 21.66 20.99
CA THR A 4 -30.65 20.24 20.66
C THR A 4 -29.93 19.46 21.75
N MET A 5 -30.70 18.85 22.66
CA MET A 5 -30.11 17.94 23.64
C MET A 5 -29.56 16.71 22.91
N TRP A 6 -28.33 16.36 23.22
CA TRP A 6 -27.66 15.18 22.72
C TRP A 6 -27.78 14.07 23.76
N SER A 7 -28.27 12.91 23.35
CA SER A 7 -28.30 11.71 24.19
C SER A 7 -27.08 10.85 23.90
N TRP A 8 -26.22 10.66 24.89
CA TRP A 8 -25.04 9.80 24.79
C TRP A 8 -25.34 8.38 25.24
N THR A 9 -24.96 7.39 24.43
CA THR A 9 -25.09 5.97 24.74
C THR A 9 -23.75 5.28 24.58
N THR A 10 -23.32 4.53 25.60
CA THR A 10 -22.12 3.70 25.51
C THR A 10 -22.38 2.49 24.62
N LEU A 11 -21.61 2.36 23.54
CA LEU A 11 -21.71 1.24 22.61
C LEU A 11 -20.80 0.07 22.99
N LYS A 12 -19.59 0.38 23.48
CA LYS A 12 -18.58 -0.63 23.81
C LYS A 12 -17.59 -0.09 24.84
N GLN A 13 -17.10 -0.97 25.69
CA GLN A 13 -16.09 -0.67 26.70
C GLN A 13 -15.00 -1.75 26.67
N LEU A 14 -13.80 -1.38 27.06
CA LEU A 14 -12.69 -2.30 27.22
C LEU A 14 -11.75 -1.78 28.31
N LYS A 15 -11.42 -2.62 29.28
CA LYS A 15 -10.44 -2.31 30.32
C LYS A 15 -9.14 -3.06 30.05
N SER A 16 -8.01 -2.37 30.13
CA SER A 16 -6.69 -3.00 29.97
C SER A 16 -5.62 -2.15 30.64
N ALA A 17 -4.80 -2.78 31.48
CA ALA A 17 -3.69 -2.14 32.20
C ALA A 17 -2.51 -1.73 31.29
N ASP A 18 -2.49 -2.20 30.04
CA ASP A 18 -1.48 -1.83 29.06
C ASP A 18 -1.77 -0.48 28.38
N LEU A 19 -2.93 0.13 28.67
CA LEU A 19 -3.35 1.39 28.08
C LEU A 19 -2.82 2.57 28.89
N THR A 20 -2.45 3.63 28.18
CA THR A 20 -1.98 4.87 28.79
C THR A 20 -2.60 6.08 28.09
N VAL A 21 -2.59 7.24 28.75
CA VAL A 21 -3.03 8.50 28.14
C VAL A 21 -2.23 8.83 26.88
N GLU A 22 -0.92 8.53 26.87
CA GLU A 22 -0.06 8.75 25.71
C GLU A 22 -0.48 7.88 24.51
N THR A 23 -0.67 6.57 24.73
CA THR A 23 -1.09 5.64 23.67
C THR A 23 -2.51 5.95 23.17
N PHE A 24 -3.38 6.46 24.04
CA PHE A 24 -4.71 6.98 23.68
C PHE A 24 -4.59 8.13 22.67
N TRP A 25 -3.88 9.20 23.03
CA TRP A 25 -3.73 10.37 22.15
C TRP A 25 -2.96 10.05 20.86
N SER A 26 -2.03 9.09 20.90
CA SER A 26 -1.38 8.54 19.70
C SER A 26 -2.39 7.88 18.76
N ALA A 27 -3.26 7.01 19.27
CA ALA A 27 -4.33 6.38 18.49
C ALA A 27 -5.35 7.40 17.96
N VAL A 28 -5.71 8.41 18.77
CA VAL A 28 -6.55 9.55 18.34
C VAL A 28 -5.92 10.27 17.15
N SER A 29 -4.63 10.60 17.24
CA SER A 29 -3.88 11.28 16.17
C SER A 29 -3.87 10.45 14.87
N VAL A 30 -3.66 9.14 14.95
CA VAL A 30 -3.74 8.23 13.80
C VAL A 30 -5.12 8.27 13.16
N TRP A 31 -6.19 8.12 13.95
CA TRP A 31 -7.55 8.11 13.42
C TRP A 31 -7.94 9.45 12.79
N ASN A 32 -7.66 10.53 13.51
CA ASN A 32 -8.00 11.88 13.13
C ASN A 32 -7.33 12.24 11.80
N ALA A 33 -6.02 12.00 11.65
CA ALA A 33 -5.30 12.35 10.43
C ALA A 33 -5.45 11.32 9.29
N LYS A 34 -5.75 10.05 9.60
CA LYS A 34 -5.72 8.93 8.62
C LYS A 34 -7.01 8.09 8.62
N PRO A 35 -8.21 8.71 8.48
CA PRO A 35 -9.48 7.97 8.51
C PRO A 35 -9.62 6.97 7.34
N HIS A 36 -8.93 7.22 6.22
CA HIS A 36 -8.85 6.34 5.06
C HIS A 36 -8.25 4.95 5.35
N LEU A 37 -7.61 4.74 6.52
CA LEU A 37 -7.12 3.43 6.95
C LEU A 37 -8.27 2.44 7.23
N LEU A 38 -9.45 2.94 7.63
CA LEU A 38 -10.65 2.14 7.87
C LEU A 38 -11.78 2.46 6.89
N ILE A 39 -11.91 3.73 6.51
CA ILE A 39 -12.95 4.19 5.58
C ILE A 39 -12.44 4.06 4.15
N LYS A 40 -12.68 2.90 3.54
CA LYS A 40 -12.11 2.52 2.23
C LYS A 40 -12.47 3.42 1.06
N HIS A 41 -13.54 4.21 1.16
CA HIS A 41 -13.94 5.13 0.09
C HIS A 41 -13.24 6.51 0.21
N LEU A 42 -12.58 6.79 1.33
CA LEU A 42 -11.73 7.96 1.48
C LEU A 42 -10.37 7.73 0.80
N MET A 43 -9.83 8.82 0.27
CA MET A 43 -8.49 8.91 -0.27
C MET A 43 -7.52 9.52 0.74
N GLY A 44 -7.98 10.46 1.57
CA GLY A 44 -7.16 11.21 2.51
C GLY A 44 -8.00 12.16 3.36
N ALA A 45 -7.32 12.89 4.24
CA ALA A 45 -7.89 13.96 5.03
C ALA A 45 -6.88 15.11 5.09
N GLU A 46 -7.38 16.33 5.20
CA GLU A 46 -6.60 17.55 5.42
C GLU A 46 -7.24 18.34 6.53
N ARG A 47 -6.42 18.83 7.46
CA ARG A 47 -6.87 19.73 8.51
C ARG A 47 -6.99 21.12 7.92
N LEU A 48 -8.20 21.65 7.90
CA LEU A 48 -8.48 23.02 7.47
C LEU A 48 -8.09 24.02 8.55
N LEU A 49 -8.37 23.69 9.83
CA LEU A 49 -8.13 24.58 10.95
C LEU A 49 -7.86 23.82 12.26
N SER A 50 -7.31 24.54 13.23
CA SER A 50 -7.19 24.13 14.62
C SER A 50 -7.33 25.35 15.53
N GLU A 51 -8.26 25.32 16.48
CA GLU A 51 -8.50 26.41 17.43
C GLU A 51 -8.60 25.87 18.86
N SER A 52 -8.41 26.74 19.85
CA SER A 52 -8.64 26.44 21.27
C SER A 52 -9.77 27.30 21.81
N LEU A 53 -10.76 26.65 22.42
CA LEU A 53 -12.01 27.26 22.88
C LEU A 53 -12.19 27.07 24.38
N ALA A 54 -12.96 27.96 24.99
CA ALA A 54 -13.43 27.84 26.37
C ALA A 54 -14.67 26.95 26.45
N GLY A 55 -14.92 26.37 27.62
CA GLY A 55 -16.11 25.57 27.90
C GLY A 55 -15.96 24.08 27.61
N GLU A 56 -17.07 23.34 27.58
CA GLU A 56 -17.06 21.89 27.44
C GLU A 56 -17.23 21.44 25.99
N TYR A 57 -16.77 20.22 25.66
CA TYR A 57 -16.96 19.65 24.32
C TYR A 57 -18.44 19.56 23.91
N GLY A 58 -19.34 19.43 24.88
CA GLY A 58 -20.79 19.40 24.67
C GLY A 58 -21.35 20.72 24.13
N ASP A 59 -20.85 21.85 24.63
CA ASP A 59 -21.27 23.19 24.21
C ASP A 59 -20.87 23.46 22.75
N VAL A 60 -19.64 23.07 22.40
CA VAL A 60 -19.13 23.14 21.02
C VAL A 60 -19.99 22.28 20.10
N LEU A 61 -20.24 21.02 20.48
CA LEU A 61 -21.05 20.11 19.66
C LEU A 61 -22.48 20.65 19.45
N ALA A 62 -23.12 21.15 20.51
CA ALA A 62 -24.46 21.71 20.44
C ALA A 62 -24.53 22.95 19.52
N SER A 63 -23.56 23.85 19.64
CA SER A 63 -23.50 25.08 18.85
C SER A 63 -23.28 24.80 17.36
N VAL A 64 -22.37 23.88 17.04
CA VAL A 64 -22.09 23.49 15.64
C VAL A 64 -23.25 22.68 15.04
N ALA A 65 -23.86 21.78 15.81
CA ALA A 65 -24.93 20.91 15.30
C ALA A 65 -26.25 21.64 15.00
N THR A 66 -26.49 22.78 15.66
CA THR A 66 -27.69 23.59 15.47
C THR A 66 -27.58 24.55 14.28
N THR A 67 -26.37 24.74 13.74
CA THR A 67 -26.09 25.72 12.68
C THR A 67 -25.60 25.00 11.42
N ASP A 68 -26.41 24.98 10.35
CA ASP A 68 -26.00 24.39 9.07
C ASP A 68 -25.14 25.39 8.28
N LEU A 69 -23.84 25.40 8.58
CA LEU A 69 -22.87 26.28 7.93
C LEU A 69 -22.41 25.71 6.58
N SER A 70 -22.29 26.59 5.59
CA SER A 70 -21.71 26.23 4.29
C SER A 70 -20.22 25.85 4.41
N PRO A 71 -19.66 25.05 3.48
CA PRO A 71 -18.26 24.64 3.55
C PRO A 71 -17.27 25.81 3.57
N SER A 72 -17.60 26.92 2.90
CA SER A 72 -16.74 28.12 2.83
C SER A 72 -16.60 28.81 4.19
N ALA A 73 -17.56 28.65 5.10
CA ALA A 73 -17.45 29.17 6.47
C ALA A 73 -16.29 28.54 7.26
N TRP A 74 -15.85 27.34 6.85
CA TRP A 74 -14.77 26.60 7.51
C TRP A 74 -13.40 26.77 6.85
N ILE A 75 -13.31 27.53 5.76
CA ILE A 75 -12.08 27.71 4.97
C ILE A 75 -11.49 29.13 5.18
N GLY A 76 -12.24 30.05 5.81
CA GLY A 76 -11.87 31.44 6.04
C GLY A 76 -11.30 31.74 7.43
N ASP A 77 -11.71 32.87 8.00
CA ASP A 77 -11.34 33.31 9.36
C ASP A 77 -12.15 32.52 10.39
N THR A 78 -11.53 31.48 10.94
CA THR A 78 -12.19 30.45 11.75
C THR A 78 -12.58 30.94 13.13
N THR A 79 -11.83 31.91 13.66
CA THR A 79 -12.18 32.64 14.88
C THR A 79 -13.54 33.30 14.72
N LYS A 80 -13.80 33.97 13.60
CA LYS A 80 -15.11 34.57 13.32
C LYS A 80 -16.22 33.53 13.19
N THR A 81 -15.92 32.36 12.64
CA THR A 81 -16.90 31.28 12.54
C THR A 81 -17.28 30.75 13.92
N PHE A 82 -16.32 30.55 14.83
CA PHE A 82 -16.62 30.14 16.21
C PHE A 82 -17.28 31.26 17.04
N GLU A 83 -16.85 32.51 16.88
CA GLU A 83 -17.51 33.67 17.49
C GLU A 83 -18.97 33.80 17.04
N TYR A 84 -19.25 33.61 15.75
CA TYR A 84 -20.60 33.58 15.19
C TYR A 84 -21.46 32.46 15.81
N LEU A 85 -20.85 31.34 16.17
CA LEU A 85 -21.49 30.24 16.90
C LEU A 85 -21.60 30.49 18.41
N GLY A 86 -21.18 31.66 18.91
CA GLY A 86 -21.23 32.00 20.33
C GLY A 86 -20.14 31.34 21.17
N LEU A 87 -19.09 30.81 20.53
CA LEU A 87 -17.98 30.12 21.20
C LEU A 87 -16.79 31.09 21.34
N SER A 88 -16.30 31.26 22.56
CA SER A 88 -15.16 32.11 22.87
C SER A 88 -13.84 31.33 22.86
N SER A 89 -12.74 32.01 22.53
CA SER A 89 -11.40 31.45 22.66
C SER A 89 -11.08 31.08 24.13
N GLY A 90 -10.33 30.00 24.33
CA GLY A 90 -9.97 29.49 25.64
C GLY A 90 -8.96 28.34 25.54
N GLN A 91 -8.75 27.60 26.64
CA GLN A 91 -7.79 26.49 26.70
C GLN A 91 -8.41 25.16 27.14
N ASP A 92 -9.73 25.09 27.28
CA ASP A 92 -10.43 23.93 27.84
C ASP A 92 -10.52 22.80 26.80
N VAL A 93 -10.89 23.15 25.57
CA VAL A 93 -11.00 22.20 24.45
C VAL A 93 -10.26 22.68 23.21
N GLN A 94 -9.59 21.76 22.52
CA GLN A 94 -9.05 22.00 21.19
C GLN A 94 -10.07 21.51 20.16
N VAL A 95 -10.26 22.24 19.08
CA VAL A 95 -11.15 21.86 17.97
C VAL A 95 -10.40 21.87 16.66
N GLU A 96 -10.71 20.94 15.78
CA GLU A 96 -10.17 20.88 14.43
C GLU A 96 -11.27 20.57 13.43
N VAL A 97 -11.22 21.23 12.28
CA VAL A 97 -12.07 20.88 11.14
C VAL A 97 -11.23 20.24 10.05
N TRP A 98 -11.74 19.13 9.53
CA TRP A 98 -11.07 18.30 8.55
C TRP A 98 -11.89 18.16 7.29
N LYS A 99 -11.25 18.38 6.13
CA LYS A 99 -11.78 17.98 4.84
C LYS A 99 -11.39 16.55 4.51
N LEU A 100 -12.38 15.70 4.24
CA LEU A 100 -12.21 14.30 3.92
C LEU A 100 -12.35 14.10 2.40
N PHE A 101 -11.27 13.71 1.74
CA PHE A 101 -11.28 13.48 0.29
C PHE A 101 -11.81 12.09 -0.02
N THR A 102 -12.77 11.98 -0.94
CA THR A 102 -13.30 10.67 -1.37
C THR A 102 -12.75 10.26 -2.72
N LYS A 103 -12.97 8.99 -3.07
CA LYS A 103 -12.65 8.44 -4.40
C LYS A 103 -13.64 8.84 -5.50
N LYS A 104 -14.74 9.54 -5.16
CA LYS A 104 -15.75 10.01 -6.11
C LYS A 104 -15.35 11.38 -6.69
N PRO A 105 -15.98 11.84 -7.80
CA PRO A 105 -15.69 13.13 -8.41
C PRO A 105 -15.81 14.32 -7.44
N VAL A 106 -15.04 15.39 -7.70
CA VAL A 106 -14.90 16.58 -6.84
C VAL A 106 -16.25 17.24 -6.53
N ASP A 107 -17.18 17.22 -7.49
CA ASP A 107 -18.51 17.84 -7.38
C ASP A 107 -19.41 17.21 -6.29
N TRP A 108 -18.98 16.07 -5.72
CA TRP A 108 -19.69 15.36 -4.66
C TRP A 108 -19.09 15.57 -3.25
N ASN A 109 -17.97 16.30 -3.11
CA ASN A 109 -16.97 16.06 -2.04
C ASN A 109 -16.64 17.23 -1.10
N ASP A 110 -17.63 17.77 -0.39
CA ASP A 110 -17.34 18.58 0.81
C ASP A 110 -17.65 17.81 2.09
N TYR A 111 -17.08 16.61 2.20
CA TYR A 111 -17.14 15.87 3.46
C TYR A 111 -16.27 16.58 4.49
N LEU A 112 -16.92 17.14 5.49
CA LEU A 112 -16.28 17.88 6.56
C LEU A 112 -16.52 17.19 7.89
N ARG A 113 -15.48 17.09 8.71
CA ARG A 113 -15.55 16.50 10.05
C ARG A 113 -15.02 17.49 11.06
N LEU A 114 -15.79 17.72 12.12
CA LEU A 114 -15.33 18.35 13.34
C LEU A 114 -14.72 17.29 14.27
N SER A 115 -13.55 17.59 14.82
CA SER A 115 -12.90 16.82 15.88
C SER A 115 -12.73 17.73 17.09
N ILE A 116 -13.21 17.33 18.26
CA ILE A 116 -13.12 18.08 19.52
C ILE A 116 -12.26 17.26 20.49
N PHE A 117 -11.25 17.86 21.08
CA PHE A 117 -10.27 17.24 21.97
C PHE A 117 -10.37 17.91 23.34
N ASP A 118 -10.91 17.19 24.30
CA ASP A 118 -10.87 17.54 25.72
C ASP A 118 -9.70 16.76 26.34
N LYS A 119 -8.56 17.45 26.47
CA LYS A 119 -7.33 16.86 26.98
C LYS A 119 -7.33 16.69 28.50
N GLN A 120 -8.13 17.47 29.21
CA GLN A 120 -8.22 17.40 30.66
C GLN A 120 -8.93 16.11 31.08
N ASN A 121 -9.97 15.73 30.35
CA ASN A 121 -10.78 14.56 30.64
C ASN A 121 -10.46 13.33 29.77
N ASN A 122 -9.47 13.43 28.86
CA ASN A 122 -9.10 12.37 27.90
C ASN A 122 -10.26 11.92 27.01
N ILE A 123 -10.96 12.89 26.44
CA ILE A 123 -12.12 12.66 25.57
C ILE A 123 -11.84 13.24 24.18
N VAL A 124 -12.16 12.47 23.14
CA VAL A 124 -12.24 12.99 21.77
C VAL A 124 -13.64 12.75 21.21
N VAL A 125 -14.20 13.75 20.55
CA VAL A 125 -15.50 13.67 19.86
C VAL A 125 -15.34 13.97 18.38
N PHE A 126 -16.01 13.19 17.53
CA PHE A 126 -16.05 13.37 16.09
C PHE A 126 -17.49 13.59 15.63
N TYR A 127 -17.69 14.59 14.78
CA TYR A 127 -19.01 14.95 14.24
C TYR A 127 -18.92 15.29 12.75
N ASP A 128 -19.91 14.83 11.98
CA ASP A 128 -20.04 15.16 10.56
C ASP A 128 -20.66 16.54 10.39
N ILE A 129 -19.91 17.49 9.84
CA ILE A 129 -20.37 18.86 9.57
C ILE A 129 -20.60 19.11 8.07
N THR A 130 -20.66 18.05 7.26
CA THR A 130 -20.98 18.12 5.82
C THR A 130 -22.37 18.75 5.63
N PRO A 131 -22.53 19.80 4.80
CA PRO A 131 -23.83 20.45 4.61
C PRO A 131 -24.91 19.47 4.15
N LYS A 132 -26.13 19.63 4.65
CA LYS A 132 -27.24 18.74 4.28
C LYS A 132 -27.65 19.00 2.83
N LYS A 133 -27.58 17.99 1.96
CA LYS A 133 -28.05 18.13 0.56
C LYS A 133 -29.58 18.11 0.44
N ASN A 134 -30.28 17.32 1.27
CA ASN A 134 -31.74 17.09 1.16
C ASN A 134 -32.49 17.10 2.52
N GLY A 135 -31.94 17.73 3.56
CA GLY A 135 -32.62 17.92 4.86
C GLY A 135 -32.82 16.68 5.76
N ASN A 136 -32.83 15.45 5.20
CA ASN A 136 -33.20 14.20 5.89
C ASN A 136 -32.04 13.38 6.48
N ASP A 137 -30.78 13.81 6.34
CA ASP A 137 -29.66 13.07 6.94
C ASP A 137 -29.59 13.36 8.45
N VAL A 138 -30.03 12.38 9.25
CA VAL A 138 -29.83 12.40 10.70
C VAL A 138 -28.35 12.19 10.97
N LYS A 139 -27.68 13.25 11.41
CA LYS A 139 -26.27 13.20 11.79
C LYS A 139 -26.12 12.74 13.23
N TYR A 140 -25.06 12.00 13.49
CA TYR A 140 -24.68 11.55 14.82
C TYR A 140 -23.25 12.00 15.12
N ALA A 141 -22.92 12.14 16.41
CA ALA A 141 -21.55 12.28 16.87
C ALA A 141 -21.11 10.98 17.55
N TYR A 142 -19.81 10.75 17.63
CA TYR A 142 -19.29 9.67 18.47
C TYR A 142 -18.03 10.13 19.19
N GLY A 143 -17.87 9.61 20.40
CA GLY A 143 -16.78 9.97 21.29
C GLY A 143 -16.02 8.76 21.78
N ILE A 144 -14.75 8.95 22.06
CA ILE A 144 -13.87 7.96 22.66
C ILE A 144 -13.38 8.55 23.97
N TYR A 145 -13.61 7.82 25.05
CA TYR A 145 -13.33 8.25 26.41
C TYR A 145 -12.28 7.31 26.99
N PHE A 146 -11.28 7.85 27.68
CA PHE A 146 -10.27 7.06 28.36
C PHE A 146 -10.07 7.54 29.80
N VAL A 147 -10.64 6.82 30.77
CA VAL A 147 -10.60 7.17 32.19
C VAL A 147 -10.31 5.90 32.99
N ASP A 148 -9.37 5.94 33.93
CA ASP A 148 -9.03 4.82 34.84
C ASP A 148 -8.84 3.45 34.12
N ASP A 149 -8.01 3.46 33.08
CA ASP A 149 -7.70 2.30 32.21
C ASP A 149 -8.92 1.74 31.44
N LEU A 150 -10.05 2.43 31.46
CA LEU A 150 -11.27 2.08 30.76
C LEU A 150 -11.38 2.91 29.47
N LEU A 151 -11.31 2.22 28.34
CA LEU A 151 -11.59 2.78 27.03
C LEU A 151 -13.07 2.57 26.69
N GLU A 152 -13.76 3.64 26.32
CA GLU A 152 -15.17 3.58 25.94
C GLU A 152 -15.42 4.21 24.57
N LEU A 153 -16.30 3.60 23.79
CA LEU A 153 -16.90 4.19 22.60
C LEU A 153 -18.33 4.57 22.91
N ARG A 154 -18.65 5.85 22.76
CA ARG A 154 -19.99 6.39 22.96
C ARG A 154 -20.53 7.00 21.66
N LEU A 155 -21.83 6.87 21.45
CA LEU A 155 -22.57 7.47 20.33
C LEU A 155 -23.49 8.56 20.89
N ALA A 156 -23.54 9.71 20.24
CA ALA A 156 -24.51 10.75 20.51
C ALA A 156 -25.50 10.84 19.35
N THR A 157 -26.79 10.86 19.66
CA THR A 157 -27.85 11.22 18.72
C THR A 157 -28.68 12.38 19.28
N PRO A 158 -29.32 13.20 18.43
CA PRO A 158 -30.31 14.16 18.91
C PRO A 158 -31.41 13.42 19.69
N SER A 159 -31.86 13.95 20.83
CA SER A 159 -32.75 13.26 21.78
C SER A 159 -34.05 12.66 21.21
N ASN A 160 -34.49 13.09 20.01
CA ASN A 160 -35.69 12.58 19.33
C ASN A 160 -35.40 11.54 18.24
N HIS A 161 -34.16 11.07 18.11
CA HIS A 161 -33.73 10.13 17.09
C HIS A 161 -32.94 8.96 17.70
N SER A 162 -33.36 7.73 17.42
CA SER A 162 -32.53 6.55 17.61
C SER A 162 -31.84 6.20 16.28
N LEU A 163 -30.54 5.87 16.35
CA LEU A 163 -29.82 5.34 15.20
C LEU A 163 -30.10 3.83 15.12
N ASP A 164 -31.13 3.41 14.38
CA ASP A 164 -31.40 1.99 14.09
C ASP A 164 -30.54 1.46 12.92
N ASP A 165 -29.47 2.19 12.55
CA ASP A 165 -28.55 1.73 11.51
C ASP A 165 -27.59 0.67 12.07
N LYS A 166 -28.04 -0.58 12.02
CA LYS A 166 -27.27 -1.77 12.38
C LYS A 166 -25.90 -1.83 11.68
N LYS A 167 -25.76 -1.31 10.46
CA LYS A 167 -24.48 -1.34 9.73
C LYS A 167 -23.49 -0.36 10.33
N THR A 168 -23.94 0.86 10.64
CA THR A 168 -23.11 1.87 11.29
C THR A 168 -22.68 1.42 12.68
N LEU A 169 -23.62 0.91 13.49
CA LEU A 169 -23.31 0.36 14.80
C LEU A 169 -22.27 -0.76 14.73
N HIS A 170 -22.50 -1.76 13.87
CA HIS A 170 -21.54 -2.85 13.65
C HIS A 170 -20.16 -2.36 13.21
N TRP A 171 -20.10 -1.40 12.28
CA TRP A 171 -18.82 -0.84 11.86
C TRP A 171 -18.10 -0.15 13.03
N MET A 172 -18.82 0.61 13.85
CA MET A 172 -18.24 1.29 15.01
C MET A 172 -17.72 0.29 16.06
N THR A 173 -18.53 -0.72 16.42
CA THR A 173 -18.22 -1.66 17.50
C THR A 173 -17.25 -2.77 17.11
N ASP A 174 -17.31 -3.27 15.87
CA ASP A 174 -16.60 -4.49 15.44
C ASP A 174 -15.49 -4.22 14.43
N VAL A 175 -15.43 -3.02 13.84
CA VAL A 175 -14.36 -2.62 12.91
C VAL A 175 -13.52 -1.49 13.48
N PHE A 176 -14.14 -0.37 13.83
CA PHE A 176 -13.45 0.82 14.29
C PHE A 176 -12.84 0.63 15.68
N PHE A 177 -13.66 0.33 16.69
CA PHE A 177 -13.20 0.25 18.08
C PHE A 177 -12.08 -0.78 18.30
N PRO A 178 -12.17 -2.01 17.76
CA PRO A 178 -11.08 -2.98 17.90
C PRO A 178 -9.80 -2.52 17.20
N LYS A 179 -9.92 -1.78 16.08
CA LYS A 179 -8.74 -1.24 15.39
C LYS A 179 -8.11 -0.09 16.16
N PHE A 180 -8.93 0.78 16.74
CA PHE A 180 -8.48 1.89 17.58
C PHE A 180 -7.72 1.37 18.80
N PHE A 181 -8.29 0.42 19.53
CA PHE A 181 -7.59 -0.27 20.63
C PHE A 181 -6.28 -0.91 20.17
N ASN A 182 -6.27 -1.55 18.99
CA ASN A 182 -5.05 -2.12 18.42
C ASN A 182 -3.97 -1.06 18.12
N TRP A 183 -4.33 0.18 17.82
CA TRP A 183 -3.37 1.27 17.67
C TRP A 183 -2.75 1.66 19.02
N MET A 184 -3.52 1.65 20.11
CA MET A 184 -3.01 1.95 21.45
C MET A 184 -1.98 0.90 21.90
N ILE A 185 -2.32 -0.40 21.83
CA ILE A 185 -1.44 -1.47 22.35
C ILE A 185 -0.19 -1.76 21.50
N ASN A 186 -0.21 -1.38 20.22
CA ASN A 186 0.91 -1.61 19.31
C ASN A 186 1.76 -0.36 19.10
N ASP A 187 1.50 0.71 19.84
CA ASP A 187 2.35 1.89 19.81
C ASP A 187 3.68 1.58 20.49
N LYS A 188 4.66 1.10 19.71
CA LYS A 188 5.97 0.66 20.21
C LYS A 188 6.91 1.83 20.59
N GLY A 189 6.38 3.01 20.92
CA GLY A 189 7.15 4.23 21.04
C GLY A 189 7.74 4.63 19.69
N SER A 190 7.12 5.62 19.04
CA SER A 190 7.66 6.45 17.96
C SER A 190 8.91 5.93 17.22
N LYS A 191 8.81 4.83 16.47
CA LYS A 191 9.59 4.74 15.23
C LYS A 191 8.89 5.70 14.26
N PRO A 192 9.59 6.67 13.62
CA PRO A 192 8.93 7.54 12.66
C PRO A 192 8.35 6.66 11.54
N ALA A 193 7.05 6.39 11.62
CA ALA A 193 6.36 5.68 10.57
C ALA A 193 6.35 6.64 9.39
N ILE A 194 7.04 6.26 8.31
CA ILE A 194 7.07 7.05 7.07
C ILE A 194 5.63 7.39 6.70
N SER A 195 5.29 8.67 6.83
CA SER A 195 3.93 9.15 6.57
C SER A 195 3.66 9.09 5.07
N SER A 196 2.39 9.05 4.71
CA SER A 196 1.97 8.91 3.31
C SER A 196 1.68 10.25 2.69
N LEU A 197 2.33 10.53 1.55
CA LEU A 197 2.22 11.79 0.82
C LEU A 197 2.77 12.96 1.64
N SER A 198 3.92 12.75 2.28
CA SER A 198 4.57 13.75 3.13
C SER A 198 5.21 14.89 2.33
N HIS A 199 5.56 14.64 1.07
CA HIS A 199 6.23 15.63 0.20
C HIS A 199 5.32 16.17 -0.92
N VAL A 200 4.02 15.91 -0.88
CA VAL A 200 3.03 16.46 -1.81
C VAL A 200 1.75 16.85 -1.08
N CYS A 201 1.05 17.90 -1.54
CA CYS A 201 -0.23 18.29 -0.96
C CYS A 201 -1.29 17.19 -1.17
N VAL A 202 -1.93 16.74 -0.08
CA VAL A 202 -2.94 15.66 -0.12
C VAL A 202 -4.16 16.05 -0.96
N GLN A 203 -4.62 17.30 -0.85
CA GLN A 203 -5.72 17.83 -1.65
C GLN A 203 -5.40 17.77 -3.13
N MET A 204 -4.27 18.37 -3.53
CA MET A 204 -3.82 18.40 -4.92
C MET A 204 -3.62 16.98 -5.47
N TYR A 205 -3.11 16.05 -4.65
CA TYR A 205 -3.01 14.64 -5.01
C TYR A 205 -4.37 14.02 -5.29
N CYS A 206 -5.36 14.24 -4.42
CA CYS A 206 -6.69 13.66 -4.61
C CYS A 206 -7.38 14.20 -5.87
N HIS A 207 -7.26 15.50 -6.13
CA HIS A 207 -7.81 16.13 -7.33
C HIS A 207 -7.11 15.63 -8.60
N LEU A 208 -5.78 15.70 -8.66
CA LEU A 208 -5.01 15.28 -9.83
C LEU A 208 -5.19 13.79 -10.10
N TYR A 209 -5.14 12.93 -9.08
CA TYR A 209 -5.35 11.49 -9.25
C TYR A 209 -6.72 11.18 -9.82
N SER A 210 -7.76 11.87 -9.35
CA SER A 210 -9.14 11.69 -9.83
C SER A 210 -9.25 12.08 -11.30
N ARG A 211 -8.70 13.25 -11.68
CA ARG A 211 -8.63 13.72 -13.08
C ARG A 211 -7.92 12.71 -13.97
N LEU A 212 -6.73 12.26 -13.58
CA LEU A 212 -5.95 11.31 -14.38
C LEU A 212 -6.67 9.95 -14.47
N LYS A 213 -7.30 9.49 -13.40
CA LYS A 213 -8.10 8.26 -13.45
C LYS A 213 -9.27 8.36 -14.42
N GLU A 214 -10.00 9.47 -14.38
CA GLU A 214 -11.11 9.70 -15.30
C GLU A 214 -10.62 9.73 -16.76
N LYS A 215 -9.50 10.41 -17.01
CA LYS A 215 -8.90 10.53 -18.34
C LYS A 215 -8.37 9.21 -18.90
N TYR A 216 -7.70 8.39 -18.08
CA TYR A 216 -6.91 7.25 -18.57
C TYR A 216 -7.47 5.88 -18.20
N ALA A 217 -8.12 5.73 -17.04
CA ALA A 217 -8.31 4.39 -16.48
C ALA A 217 -9.27 3.52 -17.29
N LYS A 218 -10.36 4.08 -17.81
CA LYS A 218 -11.38 3.33 -18.56
C LYS A 218 -10.81 2.81 -19.89
N SER A 219 -10.25 3.70 -20.72
CA SER A 219 -9.70 3.34 -22.03
C SER A 219 -8.55 2.33 -21.90
N LEU A 220 -7.66 2.50 -20.93
CA LEU A 220 -6.56 1.57 -20.69
C LEU A 220 -7.02 0.20 -20.21
N MET A 221 -8.14 0.11 -19.48
CA MET A 221 -8.71 -1.20 -19.08
C MET A 221 -9.25 -1.96 -20.28
N GLU A 222 -9.84 -1.27 -21.25
CA GLU A 222 -10.42 -1.87 -22.46
C GLU A 222 -9.34 -2.46 -23.38
N VAL A 223 -8.18 -1.80 -23.49
CA VAL A 223 -7.07 -2.23 -24.35
C VAL A 223 -5.97 -3.02 -23.61
N TRP A 224 -6.21 -3.44 -22.36
CA TRP A 224 -5.18 -4.08 -21.56
C TRP A 224 -4.78 -5.47 -22.09
N THR A 225 -3.53 -5.62 -22.50
CA THR A 225 -3.01 -6.85 -23.12
C THR A 225 -2.05 -7.66 -22.23
N GLU A 226 -1.70 -7.16 -21.04
CA GLU A 226 -0.88 -7.93 -20.09
C GLU A 226 -1.71 -8.97 -19.33
N VAL A 227 -1.05 -10.03 -18.88
CA VAL A 227 -1.66 -11.09 -18.05
C VAL A 227 -1.97 -10.64 -16.62
N THR A 228 -1.53 -9.45 -16.25
CA THR A 228 -1.69 -8.87 -14.92
C THR A 228 -3.06 -8.22 -14.76
N ASP A 229 -3.54 -8.07 -13.52
CA ASP A 229 -4.80 -7.39 -13.22
C ASP A 229 -4.76 -5.92 -13.67
N PRO A 230 -5.53 -5.51 -14.71
CA PRO A 230 -5.50 -4.16 -15.24
C PRO A 230 -5.83 -3.12 -14.17
N LYS A 231 -6.83 -3.41 -13.33
CA LYS A 231 -7.31 -2.46 -12.32
C LYS A 231 -6.23 -2.13 -11.31
N LYS A 232 -5.46 -3.12 -10.88
CA LYS A 232 -4.35 -2.92 -9.95
C LYS A 232 -3.22 -2.11 -10.59
N TYR A 233 -2.77 -2.46 -11.79
CA TYR A 233 -1.59 -1.85 -12.41
C TYR A 233 -1.87 -0.45 -12.95
N ILE A 234 -3.02 -0.24 -13.60
CA ILE A 234 -3.44 1.07 -14.09
C ILE A 234 -3.54 2.08 -12.95
N HIS A 235 -4.25 1.72 -11.88
CA HIS A 235 -4.37 2.62 -10.73
C HIS A 235 -3.07 2.85 -9.99
N LYS A 236 -2.14 1.88 -10.01
CA LYS A 236 -0.80 2.00 -9.42
C LYS A 236 0.04 3.02 -10.18
N ASP A 237 0.16 2.88 -11.50
CA ASP A 237 1.03 3.75 -12.29
C ASP A 237 0.43 5.16 -12.45
N ILE A 238 -0.89 5.32 -12.53
CA ILE A 238 -1.55 6.65 -12.44
C ILE A 238 -1.24 7.33 -11.10
N ALA A 239 -1.27 6.59 -9.99
CA ALA A 239 -0.98 7.13 -8.66
C ALA A 239 0.51 7.53 -8.51
N THR A 240 1.42 6.77 -9.12
CA THR A 240 2.85 7.13 -9.19
C THR A 240 3.07 8.38 -10.05
N ALA A 241 2.44 8.46 -11.23
CA ALA A 241 2.49 9.64 -12.09
C ALA A 241 1.97 10.89 -11.36
N THR A 242 0.82 10.77 -10.69
CA THR A 242 0.24 11.85 -9.87
C THR A 242 1.24 12.36 -8.84
N TYR A 243 1.90 11.45 -8.12
CA TYR A 243 2.88 11.81 -7.10
C TYR A 243 4.07 12.55 -7.69
N LEU A 244 4.64 12.04 -8.80
CA LEU A 244 5.78 12.67 -9.47
C LEU A 244 5.44 14.06 -10.01
N MET A 245 4.30 14.21 -10.68
CA MET A 245 3.84 15.50 -11.20
C MET A 245 3.72 16.55 -10.09
N LEU A 246 3.18 16.17 -8.93
CA LEU A 246 3.07 17.09 -7.79
C LEU A 246 4.40 17.34 -7.09
N LEU A 247 5.29 16.34 -7.06
CA LEU A 247 6.64 16.49 -6.55
C LEU A 247 7.45 17.49 -7.39
N TRP A 248 7.21 17.52 -8.70
CA TRP A 248 7.84 18.45 -9.65
C TRP A 248 7.19 19.84 -9.69
N GLY A 249 5.96 19.97 -9.19
CA GLY A 249 5.22 21.23 -9.17
C GLY A 249 5.01 21.78 -10.58
N ASP A 250 5.31 23.06 -10.78
CA ASP A 250 5.15 23.74 -12.07
C ASP A 250 6.29 23.45 -13.06
N THR A 251 7.31 22.70 -12.66
CA THR A 251 8.40 22.30 -13.55
C THR A 251 7.99 21.13 -14.44
N LYS A 252 8.53 21.08 -15.67
CA LYS A 252 8.39 19.94 -16.58
C LYS A 252 9.75 19.30 -16.85
N PRO A 253 10.33 18.64 -15.83
CA PRO A 253 11.66 18.06 -15.98
C PRO A 253 11.65 16.94 -17.02
N SER A 254 12.83 16.72 -17.62
CA SER A 254 13.06 15.53 -18.42
C SER A 254 13.28 14.30 -17.53
N PHE A 255 12.89 13.11 -17.99
CA PHE A 255 13.12 11.89 -17.21
C PHE A 255 13.55 10.67 -18.04
N VAL A 256 14.19 9.72 -17.35
CA VAL A 256 14.45 8.37 -17.86
C VAL A 256 13.91 7.35 -16.86
N ASP A 257 12.95 6.52 -17.27
CA ASP A 257 12.39 5.44 -16.43
C ASP A 257 13.08 4.11 -16.75
N MET A 258 13.81 3.58 -15.76
CA MET A 258 14.68 2.43 -15.87
C MET A 258 13.94 1.14 -15.50
N GLY A 259 13.78 0.23 -16.48
CA GLY A 259 12.96 -0.96 -16.31
C GLY A 259 11.48 -0.62 -16.30
N CYS A 260 11.05 0.21 -17.27
CA CYS A 260 9.70 0.79 -17.31
C CYS A 260 8.57 -0.25 -17.51
N GLY A 261 8.89 -1.51 -17.81
CA GLY A 261 7.95 -2.62 -17.86
C GLY A 261 6.82 -2.36 -18.86
N ASN A 262 5.59 -2.30 -18.37
CA ASN A 262 4.41 -2.09 -19.23
C ASN A 262 4.37 -0.70 -19.90
N GLY A 263 5.26 0.23 -19.54
CA GLY A 263 5.37 1.57 -20.13
C GLY A 263 4.27 2.56 -19.71
N LEU A 264 3.36 2.18 -18.81
CA LEU A 264 2.19 3.02 -18.49
C LEU A 264 2.56 4.31 -17.75
N LEU A 265 3.52 4.26 -16.82
CA LEU A 265 4.00 5.47 -16.14
C LEU A 265 4.51 6.50 -17.16
N VAL A 266 5.34 6.04 -18.09
CA VAL A 266 5.91 6.85 -19.17
C VAL A 266 4.82 7.40 -20.07
N HIS A 267 3.84 6.56 -20.46
CA HIS A 267 2.69 6.98 -21.26
C HIS A 267 1.92 8.13 -20.62
N VAL A 268 1.58 8.02 -19.33
CA VAL A 268 0.85 9.07 -18.60
C VAL A 268 1.68 10.34 -18.53
N LEU A 269 2.98 10.25 -18.17
CA LEU A 269 3.85 11.42 -18.07
C LEU A 269 4.04 12.12 -19.43
N ASN A 270 4.34 11.39 -20.51
CA ASN A 270 4.45 11.98 -21.85
C ASN A 270 3.12 12.62 -22.30
N SER A 271 1.99 11.98 -22.02
CA SER A 271 0.66 12.50 -22.36
C SER A 271 0.24 13.75 -21.57
N GLU A 272 0.86 13.98 -20.40
CA GLU A 272 0.72 15.21 -19.60
C GLU A 272 1.82 16.25 -19.93
N GLY A 273 2.64 15.97 -20.94
CA GLY A 273 3.62 16.89 -21.51
C GLY A 273 4.99 16.86 -20.86
N TYR A 274 5.34 15.82 -20.10
CA TYR A 274 6.70 15.63 -19.58
C TYR A 274 7.57 14.93 -20.62
N GLY A 275 8.70 15.55 -20.94
CA GLY A 275 9.69 14.96 -21.84
C GLY A 275 10.41 13.80 -21.15
N GLY A 276 10.55 12.66 -21.80
CA GLY A 276 11.28 11.55 -21.20
C GLY A 276 11.07 10.25 -21.93
N VAL A 277 11.81 9.22 -21.52
CA VAL A 277 11.83 7.92 -22.16
C VAL A 277 11.78 6.79 -21.13
N GLY A 278 11.04 5.73 -21.44
CA GLY A 278 11.10 4.47 -20.72
C GLY A 278 12.05 3.48 -21.39
N LEU A 279 12.95 2.90 -20.62
CA LEU A 279 13.88 1.87 -21.07
C LEU A 279 13.51 0.53 -20.44
N ASP A 280 13.41 -0.52 -21.26
CA ASP A 280 13.28 -1.89 -20.78
C ASP A 280 14.09 -2.82 -21.67
N VAL A 281 14.52 -3.96 -21.13
CA VAL A 281 15.28 -4.97 -21.87
C VAL A 281 14.45 -5.60 -22.99
N ARG A 282 13.13 -5.43 -22.97
CA ARG A 282 12.21 -5.89 -24.02
C ARG A 282 10.96 -5.03 -24.13
N SER A 283 10.36 -5.06 -25.31
CA SER A 283 9.02 -4.50 -25.50
C SER A 283 7.96 -5.36 -24.80
N ARG A 284 6.92 -4.71 -24.26
CA ARG A 284 5.75 -5.38 -23.67
C ARG A 284 4.55 -5.28 -24.62
N LYS A 285 3.56 -6.17 -24.45
CA LYS A 285 2.39 -6.20 -25.33
C LYS A 285 1.63 -4.88 -25.29
N MET A 286 1.57 -4.26 -24.13
CA MET A 286 0.95 -2.94 -23.95
C MET A 286 1.60 -1.82 -24.75
N TRP A 287 2.88 -1.92 -25.12
CA TRP A 287 3.56 -0.84 -25.83
C TRP A 287 2.93 -0.56 -27.19
N ALA A 288 2.42 -1.61 -27.86
CA ALA A 288 1.72 -1.49 -29.14
C ALA A 288 0.37 -0.77 -29.05
N GLN A 289 -0.18 -0.61 -27.83
CA GLN A 289 -1.46 0.08 -27.61
C GLN A 289 -1.28 1.58 -27.34
N TYR A 290 -0.06 2.04 -27.10
CA TYR A 290 0.20 3.45 -26.84
C TYR A 290 0.42 4.24 -28.13
N PRO A 291 0.05 5.54 -28.15
CA PRO A 291 0.35 6.42 -29.28
C PRO A 291 1.86 6.64 -29.43
N GLN A 292 2.29 7.04 -30.64
CA GLN A 292 3.70 7.34 -30.95
C GLN A 292 4.33 8.43 -30.08
N SER A 293 3.51 9.28 -29.45
CA SER A 293 3.97 10.26 -28.46
C SER A 293 4.53 9.63 -27.18
N THR A 294 4.30 8.34 -26.96
CA THR A 294 4.84 7.58 -25.83
C THR A 294 6.22 7.03 -26.18
N VAL A 295 7.26 7.58 -25.56
CA VAL A 295 8.64 7.26 -25.94
C VAL A 295 9.15 6.08 -25.12
N LEU A 296 9.16 4.89 -25.73
CA LEU A 296 9.64 3.65 -25.11
C LEU A 296 10.73 3.03 -25.99
N LYS A 297 11.81 2.56 -25.37
CA LYS A 297 12.93 1.96 -26.09
C LYS A 297 13.32 0.62 -25.49
N VAL A 298 13.49 -0.36 -26.37
CA VAL A 298 14.10 -1.64 -26.01
C VAL A 298 15.60 -1.42 -25.94
N THR A 299 16.17 -1.53 -24.76
CA THR A 299 17.61 -1.33 -24.54
C THR A 299 18.06 -2.19 -23.36
N SER A 300 19.09 -3.00 -23.58
CA SER A 300 19.79 -3.66 -22.48
C SER A 300 20.63 -2.62 -21.76
N VAL A 301 20.15 -2.16 -20.62
CA VAL A 301 20.91 -1.27 -19.74
C VAL A 301 21.95 -2.14 -19.02
N ASP A 302 23.23 -1.88 -19.27
CA ASP A 302 24.31 -2.32 -18.41
C ASP A 302 24.64 -1.20 -17.42
N PRO A 303 24.07 -1.21 -16.21
CA PRO A 303 24.33 -0.18 -15.21
C PRO A 303 25.74 -0.29 -14.63
N SER A 304 26.49 -1.38 -14.86
CA SER A 304 27.88 -1.47 -14.42
C SER A 304 28.84 -0.68 -15.32
N SER A 305 28.43 -0.42 -16.57
CA SER A 305 29.20 0.40 -17.51
C SER A 305 29.17 1.88 -17.12
N PRO A 306 30.35 2.56 -17.08
CA PRO A 306 30.43 4.02 -16.89
C PRO A 306 29.71 4.83 -17.97
N GLU A 307 29.47 4.24 -19.16
CA GLU A 307 28.73 4.90 -20.25
C GLU A 307 27.22 4.86 -20.07
N CYS A 308 26.72 4.13 -19.06
CA CYS A 308 25.30 4.17 -18.68
C CYS A 308 24.99 5.48 -17.93
N LYS A 309 24.85 6.57 -18.68
CA LYS A 309 24.58 7.92 -18.20
C LYS A 309 23.64 8.66 -19.15
N PHE A 310 22.87 9.61 -18.61
CA PHE A 310 21.88 10.39 -19.37
C PHE A 310 22.06 11.89 -19.12
N PRO A 311 23.02 12.56 -19.78
CA PRO A 311 23.40 13.93 -19.45
C PRO A 311 22.26 14.96 -19.52
N GLN A 312 21.25 14.69 -20.35
CA GLN A 312 20.09 15.56 -20.56
C GLN A 312 18.91 15.25 -19.62
N ALA A 313 19.03 14.23 -18.76
CA ALA A 313 17.96 13.83 -17.85
C ALA A 313 18.01 14.65 -16.55
N ASP A 314 16.89 15.25 -16.18
CA ASP A 314 16.73 15.87 -14.85
C ASP A 314 16.45 14.80 -13.79
N TRP A 315 15.77 13.71 -14.17
CA TRP A 315 15.37 12.63 -13.26
C TRP A 315 15.65 11.24 -13.82
N ILE A 316 16.23 10.38 -12.98
CA ILE A 316 16.23 8.93 -13.18
C ILE A 316 15.14 8.31 -12.31
N ILE A 317 14.23 7.57 -12.91
CA ILE A 317 13.11 6.89 -12.25
C ILE A 317 13.41 5.40 -12.19
N GLY A 318 13.23 4.80 -11.02
CA GLY A 318 13.18 3.36 -10.81
C GLY A 318 11.86 2.95 -10.18
N ASN A 319 10.81 2.79 -10.98
CA ASN A 319 9.50 2.36 -10.50
C ASN A 319 9.41 0.83 -10.51
N HIS A 320 9.65 0.19 -9.37
CA HIS A 320 9.69 -1.27 -9.27
C HIS A 320 10.73 -1.90 -10.21
N SER A 321 11.90 -1.28 -10.29
CA SER A 321 12.95 -1.58 -11.27
C SER A 321 13.81 -2.82 -10.97
N ASP A 322 13.36 -3.69 -10.06
CA ASP A 322 14.00 -4.96 -9.70
C ASP A 322 15.53 -4.85 -9.49
N GLU A 323 16.33 -5.56 -10.29
CA GLU A 323 17.80 -5.61 -10.21
C GLU A 323 18.47 -4.24 -10.42
N LEU A 324 17.77 -3.28 -11.06
CA LEU A 324 18.26 -1.92 -11.28
C LEU A 324 18.06 -1.01 -10.07
N SER A 325 17.30 -1.42 -9.05
CA SER A 325 17.00 -0.59 -7.87
C SER A 325 18.25 0.04 -7.22
N PRO A 326 19.35 -0.71 -6.92
CA PRO A 326 20.55 -0.11 -6.33
C PRO A 326 21.32 0.79 -7.31
N TRP A 327 21.11 0.61 -8.62
CA TRP A 327 21.82 1.34 -9.68
C TRP A 327 21.21 2.69 -10.04
N VAL A 328 19.92 2.88 -9.80
CA VAL A 328 19.20 4.15 -10.06
C VAL A 328 19.94 5.38 -9.50
N PRO A 329 20.36 5.43 -8.21
CA PRO A 329 21.10 6.58 -7.69
C PRO A 329 22.53 6.70 -8.25
N VAL A 330 23.15 5.59 -8.66
CA VAL A 330 24.47 5.60 -9.31
C VAL A 330 24.36 6.25 -10.69
N ILE A 331 23.42 5.80 -11.51
CA ILE A 331 23.17 6.35 -12.85
C ILE A 331 22.80 7.84 -12.77
N ALA A 332 21.98 8.24 -11.79
CA ALA A 332 21.67 9.65 -11.57
C ALA A 332 22.94 10.46 -11.27
N SER A 333 23.84 9.96 -10.43
CA SER A 333 25.11 10.62 -10.12
C SER A 333 26.04 10.76 -11.32
N ARG A 334 26.09 9.74 -12.20
CA ARG A 334 26.89 9.76 -13.44
C ARG A 334 26.33 10.66 -14.53
N SER A 335 25.01 10.92 -14.50
CA SER A 335 24.31 11.60 -15.59
C SER A 335 24.68 13.07 -15.65
N ASN A 336 24.43 13.81 -14.57
CA ASN A 336 24.90 15.18 -14.38
C ASN A 336 24.74 15.57 -12.89
N TYR A 337 25.39 16.65 -12.47
CA TYR A 337 25.39 17.08 -11.07
C TYR A 337 23.98 17.41 -10.51
N ASN A 338 23.10 17.97 -11.34
CA ASN A 338 21.74 18.38 -10.95
C ASN A 338 20.70 17.27 -11.04
N CYS A 339 21.10 16.11 -11.57
CA CYS A 339 20.22 14.97 -11.81
C CYS A 339 19.74 14.38 -10.49
N LYS A 340 18.43 14.18 -10.41
CA LYS A 340 17.71 13.65 -9.26
C LYS A 340 17.31 12.22 -9.52
N PHE A 341 16.86 11.52 -8.49
CA PHE A 341 16.25 10.21 -8.69
C PHE A 341 14.99 10.02 -7.87
N PHE A 342 14.08 9.22 -8.43
CA PHE A 342 12.95 8.65 -7.72
C PHE A 342 13.07 7.13 -7.78
N LEU A 343 13.11 6.48 -6.62
CA LEU A 343 13.25 5.03 -6.52
C LEU A 343 12.09 4.45 -5.71
N LEU A 344 11.30 3.57 -6.31
CA LEU A 344 10.25 2.79 -5.65
C LEU A 344 10.62 1.29 -5.69
N PRO A 345 11.43 0.80 -4.74
CA PRO A 345 11.96 -0.56 -4.80
C PRO A 345 10.91 -1.59 -4.36
N CYS A 346 10.89 -2.76 -5.01
CA CYS A 346 10.04 -3.91 -4.63
C CYS A 346 10.83 -5.15 -4.23
N CYS A 347 11.86 -5.47 -4.99
CA CYS A 347 12.64 -6.69 -4.89
C CYS A 347 14.03 -6.37 -4.31
N PRO A 348 14.46 -7.09 -3.26
CA PRO A 348 15.72 -6.80 -2.59
C PRO A 348 16.88 -7.41 -3.40
N PHE A 349 17.54 -6.59 -4.21
CA PHE A 349 18.69 -6.97 -5.03
C PHE A 349 19.95 -6.16 -4.68
N GLU A 350 21.11 -6.79 -4.84
CA GLU A 350 22.43 -6.15 -4.77
C GLU A 350 22.92 -5.70 -6.15
N PHE A 351 24.00 -4.90 -6.17
CA PHE A 351 24.63 -4.38 -7.39
C PHE A 351 24.99 -5.46 -8.40
N ASN A 352 25.39 -6.64 -7.92
CA ASN A 352 25.74 -7.79 -8.77
C ASN A 352 24.52 -8.61 -9.25
N GLY A 353 23.29 -8.15 -9.00
CA GLY A 353 22.05 -8.84 -9.37
C GLY A 353 21.67 -10.01 -8.45
N SER A 354 22.47 -10.32 -7.43
CA SER A 354 22.11 -11.31 -6.41
C SER A 354 21.03 -10.77 -5.46
N ARG A 355 20.39 -11.66 -4.70
CA ARG A 355 19.40 -11.27 -3.70
C ARG A 355 20.09 -10.67 -2.49
N TYR A 356 19.65 -9.47 -2.10
CA TYR A 356 20.12 -8.81 -0.87
C TYR A 356 19.86 -9.67 0.36
N GLN A 357 20.90 -9.81 1.18
CA GLN A 357 20.87 -10.56 2.42
C GLN A 357 20.54 -9.61 3.57
N ARG A 358 19.50 -9.96 4.32
CA ARG A 358 19.06 -9.16 5.48
C ARG A 358 20.16 -9.15 6.54
N THR A 359 20.46 -7.96 7.05
CA THR A 359 21.47 -7.70 8.07
C THR A 359 20.85 -7.41 9.44
N ASP A 360 19.67 -6.78 9.49
CA ASP A 360 18.93 -6.51 10.73
C ASP A 360 17.73 -7.46 10.87
N SER A 361 17.84 -8.44 11.77
CA SER A 361 16.78 -9.43 12.01
C SER A 361 15.54 -8.84 12.70
N SER A 362 15.66 -7.68 13.34
CA SER A 362 14.54 -6.96 13.99
C SER A 362 13.60 -6.30 12.97
N LEU A 363 14.03 -6.19 11.71
CA LEU A 363 13.27 -5.63 10.61
C LEU A 363 12.79 -6.71 9.64
N SER A 364 11.72 -6.41 8.91
CA SER A 364 11.39 -7.20 7.73
C SER A 364 12.43 -6.97 6.64
N GLN A 365 12.68 -7.97 5.78
CA GLN A 365 13.64 -7.88 4.67
C GLN A 365 13.46 -6.61 3.83
N TYR A 366 12.22 -6.14 3.66
CA TYR A 366 11.93 -4.93 2.91
C TYR A 366 12.37 -3.66 3.61
N HIS A 367 12.13 -3.53 4.91
CA HIS A 367 12.52 -2.33 5.65
C HIS A 367 14.03 -2.26 5.84
N ASP A 368 14.68 -3.40 6.05
CA ASP A 368 16.14 -3.48 6.08
C ASP A 368 16.74 -3.07 4.73
N TYR A 369 16.18 -3.56 3.62
CA TYR A 369 16.60 -3.16 2.28
C TYR A 369 16.37 -1.68 1.98
N LEU A 370 15.24 -1.09 2.41
CA LEU A 370 15.01 0.35 2.29
C LEU A 370 16.08 1.15 3.05
N LYS A 371 16.41 0.76 4.28
CA LYS A 371 17.48 1.39 5.07
C LYS A 371 18.83 1.26 4.38
N TYR A 372 19.13 0.10 3.79
CA TYR A 372 20.35 -0.10 3.01
C TYR A 372 20.44 0.89 1.84
N LEU A 373 19.38 0.99 1.02
CA LEU A 373 19.34 1.91 -0.13
C LEU A 373 19.43 3.37 0.30
N GLU A 374 18.71 3.77 1.36
CA GLU A 374 18.72 5.13 1.90
C GLU A 374 20.12 5.50 2.44
N LYS A 375 20.69 4.66 3.32
CA LYS A 375 22.03 4.88 3.89
C LYS A 375 23.10 4.96 2.81
N THR A 376 23.05 4.08 1.82
CA THR A 376 24.01 4.08 0.72
C THR A 376 23.84 5.35 -0.13
N SER A 377 22.60 5.77 -0.40
CA SER A 377 22.32 7.00 -1.15
C SER A 377 22.82 8.26 -0.45
N VAL A 378 22.72 8.33 0.88
CA VAL A 378 23.21 9.48 1.66
C VAL A 378 24.74 9.45 1.82
N ASN A 379 25.27 8.32 2.29
CA ASN A 379 26.66 8.26 2.76
C ASN A 379 27.67 8.02 1.63
N VAL A 380 27.27 7.28 0.60
CA VAL A 380 28.14 6.90 -0.52
C VAL A 380 27.82 7.74 -1.75
N PHE A 381 26.55 7.81 -2.15
CA PHE A 381 26.14 8.57 -3.36
C PHE A 381 25.94 10.06 -3.09
N LYS A 382 26.10 10.46 -1.83
CA LYS A 382 26.17 11.86 -1.41
C LYS A 382 24.93 12.67 -1.85
N PHE A 383 23.75 12.06 -1.74
CA PHE A 383 22.47 12.74 -1.95
C PHE A 383 21.85 13.22 -0.63
N ASN A 384 21.20 14.38 -0.68
CA ASN A 384 20.12 14.71 0.25
C ASN A 384 18.89 13.90 -0.12
N VAL A 385 18.54 12.95 0.73
CA VAL A 385 17.47 11.98 0.47
C VAL A 385 16.20 12.33 1.23
N LYS A 386 15.06 12.18 0.56
CA LYS A 386 13.73 12.21 1.16
C LYS A 386 13.07 10.85 0.98
N THR A 387 12.30 10.42 1.97
CA THR A 387 11.55 9.16 1.93
C THR A 387 10.05 9.45 2.08
N ASP A 388 9.21 8.77 1.29
CA ASP A 388 7.74 8.89 1.37
C ASP A 388 7.05 7.54 1.16
N ARG A 389 5.77 7.47 1.52
CA ARG A 389 4.91 6.31 1.31
C ARG A 389 3.73 6.62 0.40
N LEU A 390 3.79 6.16 -0.85
CA LEU A 390 2.76 6.38 -1.87
C LEU A 390 1.43 5.69 -1.53
N ARG A 391 0.32 6.26 -2.02
CA ARG A 391 -1.03 5.68 -1.94
C ARG A 391 -1.36 4.80 -3.14
N ILE A 392 -0.54 3.76 -3.34
CA ILE A 392 -0.71 2.77 -4.43
C ILE A 392 -1.24 1.42 -3.90
N PRO A 393 -1.88 0.58 -4.75
CA PRO A 393 -2.33 -0.78 -4.39
C PRO A 393 -1.16 -1.79 -4.36
N SER A 394 -0.13 -1.49 -3.55
CA SER A 394 1.07 -2.32 -3.35
C SER A 394 1.47 -2.34 -1.87
N THR A 395 2.05 -3.46 -1.44
CA THR A 395 2.71 -3.55 -0.11
C THR A 395 4.10 -2.92 -0.13
N LYS A 396 4.71 -2.82 -1.32
CA LYS A 396 5.97 -2.15 -1.60
C LYS A 396 5.66 -0.76 -2.14
N ARG A 397 5.52 0.21 -1.24
CA ARG A 397 4.98 1.53 -1.56
C ARG A 397 5.76 2.68 -0.94
N THR A 398 6.94 2.39 -0.42
CA THR A 398 7.85 3.41 0.13
C THR A 398 8.85 3.77 -0.95
N CYS A 399 8.95 5.05 -1.32
CA CYS A 399 9.93 5.56 -2.26
C CYS A 399 11.07 6.30 -1.55
N ILE A 400 12.21 6.34 -2.22
CA ILE A 400 13.41 7.08 -1.86
C ILE A 400 13.66 8.11 -2.98
N ILE A 401 13.87 9.36 -2.60
CA ILE A 401 14.01 10.50 -3.53
C ILE A 401 15.36 11.15 -3.25
N GLY A 402 16.27 11.11 -4.22
CA GLY A 402 17.49 11.92 -4.18
C GLY A 402 17.20 13.32 -4.70
N TRP A 403 17.09 14.29 -3.79
CA TRP A 403 16.60 15.63 -4.13
C TRP A 403 17.71 16.58 -4.61
N SER A 404 18.88 16.49 -4.01
CA SER A 404 20.06 17.27 -4.39
C SER A 404 21.32 16.55 -3.94
N LYS A 405 22.48 17.05 -4.35
CA LYS A 405 23.78 16.62 -3.83
C LYS A 405 24.08 17.26 -2.47
N ASN A 406 24.83 16.55 -1.62
CA ASN A 406 25.32 17.03 -0.32
C ASN A 406 26.83 17.35 -0.35
N TYR A 407 27.35 17.61 -1.54
CA TYR A 407 28.71 18.06 -1.87
C TYR A 407 28.61 19.18 -2.90
N LEU A 408 29.69 19.93 -3.12
CA LEU A 408 29.72 21.06 -4.05
C LEU A 408 30.00 20.60 -5.49
N PRO A 409 29.63 21.38 -6.53
CA PRO A 409 29.88 21.01 -7.92
C PRO A 409 31.34 20.70 -8.26
N GLN A 410 32.30 21.36 -7.60
CA GLN A 410 33.74 21.13 -7.84
C GLN A 410 34.21 19.75 -7.37
N GLU A 411 33.48 19.12 -6.44
CA GLU A 411 33.80 17.80 -5.90
C GLU A 411 33.19 16.67 -6.74
N ALA A 412 32.40 16.99 -7.78
CA ALA A 412 31.58 16.03 -8.49
C ALA A 412 32.36 14.89 -9.14
N ASP A 413 33.47 15.21 -9.81
CA ASP A 413 34.28 14.18 -10.49
C ASP A 413 34.86 13.19 -9.49
N GLN A 414 35.38 13.68 -8.36
CA GLN A 414 35.94 12.84 -7.31
C GLN A 414 34.85 11.97 -6.66
N VAL A 415 33.70 12.55 -6.34
CA VAL A 415 32.58 11.80 -5.75
C VAL A 415 32.08 10.73 -6.72
N VAL A 416 31.91 11.04 -8.01
CA VAL A 416 31.48 10.05 -9.00
C VAL A 416 32.50 8.90 -9.10
N GLN A 417 33.80 9.18 -9.10
CA GLN A 417 34.83 8.14 -9.08
C GLN A 417 34.75 7.25 -7.83
N ASP A 418 34.46 7.82 -6.66
CA ASP A 418 34.31 7.04 -5.43
C ASP A 418 33.04 6.19 -5.43
N ILE A 419 31.96 6.68 -6.05
CA ILE A 419 30.74 5.91 -6.33
C ILE A 419 31.04 4.73 -7.26
N GLU A 420 31.81 4.94 -8.33
CA GLU A 420 32.25 3.86 -9.23
C GLU A 420 33.01 2.78 -8.47
N LYS A 421 34.03 3.19 -7.69
CA LYS A 421 34.85 2.27 -6.89
C LYS A 421 33.99 1.47 -5.92
N PHE A 422 33.04 2.12 -5.24
CA PHE A 422 32.09 1.45 -4.36
C PHE A 422 31.24 0.43 -5.12
N ALA A 423 30.65 0.82 -6.25
CA ALA A 423 29.82 -0.08 -7.05
C ALA A 423 30.64 -1.28 -7.55
N SER A 424 31.85 -1.06 -8.06
CA SER A 424 32.79 -2.10 -8.49
C SER A 424 33.18 -3.04 -7.35
N SER A 425 33.37 -2.53 -6.13
CA SER A 425 33.67 -3.36 -4.94
C SER A 425 32.56 -4.34 -4.54
N LYS A 426 31.34 -4.18 -5.08
CA LYS A 426 30.22 -5.11 -4.85
C LYS A 426 30.26 -6.33 -5.76
N PHE A 427 31.23 -6.37 -6.67
CA PHE A 427 31.50 -7.49 -7.54
C PHE A 427 32.74 -8.24 -7.08
N ASN A 428 32.71 -9.56 -7.18
CA ASN A 428 33.94 -10.36 -7.08
C ASN A 428 34.67 -10.29 -8.43
N GLU A 429 35.97 -10.59 -8.48
CA GLU A 429 36.84 -10.46 -9.67
C GLU A 429 36.25 -11.07 -10.97
N ASN A 430 35.28 -11.99 -10.87
CA ASN A 430 34.66 -12.70 -12.01
C ASN A 430 33.13 -12.55 -12.12
N VAL A 431 32.48 -11.61 -11.43
CA VAL A 431 31.03 -11.42 -11.50
C VAL A 431 30.73 -10.07 -12.12
N LEU A 432 30.08 -10.04 -13.28
CA LEU A 432 29.53 -8.83 -13.89
C LEU A 432 28.02 -8.77 -13.64
N PHE A 433 27.45 -7.57 -13.74
CA PHE A 433 25.99 -7.44 -13.73
C PHE A 433 25.44 -8.17 -14.94
N VAL A 434 24.47 -9.07 -14.71
CA VAL A 434 23.81 -9.81 -15.79
C VAL A 434 22.41 -9.25 -15.96
N PRO A 435 22.13 -8.49 -17.04
CA PRO A 435 20.78 -8.06 -17.36
C PRO A 435 19.84 -9.26 -17.48
N ARG A 436 18.54 -9.03 -17.22
CA ARG A 436 17.54 -10.07 -17.49
C ARG A 436 17.57 -10.44 -18.98
N PRO A 437 17.41 -11.73 -19.32
CA PRO A 437 17.32 -12.13 -20.71
C PRO A 437 16.13 -11.40 -21.40
N PRO A 438 16.28 -11.00 -22.66
CA PRO A 438 15.21 -10.32 -23.42
C PRO A 438 13.91 -11.13 -23.50
N GLU A 439 13.98 -12.46 -23.37
CA GLU A 439 12.81 -13.33 -23.41
C GLU A 439 12.24 -13.65 -22.02
N GLU A 440 10.92 -13.51 -21.87
CA GLU A 440 10.22 -13.94 -20.64
C GLU A 440 9.99 -15.45 -20.67
N ARG A 441 10.84 -16.20 -19.96
CA ARG A 441 10.49 -17.60 -19.68
C ARG A 441 9.25 -17.63 -18.79
N VAL A 442 8.23 -18.36 -19.20
CA VAL A 442 7.03 -18.64 -18.40
C VAL A 442 7.45 -19.49 -17.19
N ARG A 443 7.49 -18.90 -16.00
CA ARG A 443 7.93 -19.54 -14.74
C ARG A 443 6.76 -19.69 -13.76
N ASN A 444 5.89 -20.66 -14.01
CA ASN A 444 4.67 -20.88 -13.22
C ASN A 444 4.41 -22.38 -12.95
N CYS A 445 5.46 -23.21 -12.95
CA CYS A 445 5.36 -24.67 -12.91
C CYS A 445 4.58 -25.32 -14.06
N THR A 446 3.88 -24.59 -14.93
CA THR A 446 3.08 -25.19 -16.03
C THR A 446 3.94 -25.73 -17.18
N LYS A 447 5.21 -25.29 -17.24
CA LYS A 447 6.24 -25.82 -18.14
C LYS A 447 7.12 -26.89 -17.50
N LEU A 448 6.87 -27.26 -16.23
CA LEU A 448 7.55 -28.40 -15.65
C LEU A 448 7.10 -29.65 -16.38
N ASP A 449 8.04 -30.58 -16.52
CA ASP A 449 7.76 -31.91 -17.02
C ASP A 449 6.57 -32.54 -16.27
N LYS A 450 5.61 -33.08 -17.02
CA LYS A 450 4.36 -33.61 -16.46
C LYS A 450 4.62 -34.81 -15.55
N ASP A 451 5.63 -35.60 -15.87
CA ASP A 451 6.00 -36.77 -15.08
C ASP A 451 6.68 -36.35 -13.78
N LEU A 452 7.51 -35.30 -13.81
CA LEU A 452 8.05 -34.68 -12.59
C LEU A 452 6.92 -34.15 -11.69
N ILE A 453 5.95 -33.42 -12.23
CA ILE A 453 4.80 -32.91 -11.46
C ILE A 453 4.03 -34.07 -10.83
N ARG A 454 3.61 -35.05 -11.64
CA ARG A 454 2.83 -36.21 -11.21
C ARG A 454 3.57 -36.95 -10.11
N SER A 455 4.83 -37.27 -10.35
CA SER A 455 5.68 -37.94 -9.37
C SER A 455 5.73 -37.17 -8.04
N VAL A 456 5.78 -35.83 -8.04
CA VAL A 456 5.88 -35.05 -6.78
C VAL A 456 4.55 -35.03 -6.05
N VAL A 457 3.45 -34.86 -6.80
CA VAL A 457 2.08 -34.92 -6.26
C VAL A 457 1.83 -36.29 -5.63
N ASP A 458 2.19 -37.37 -6.31
CA ASP A 458 2.01 -38.74 -5.83
C ASP A 458 2.87 -39.01 -4.59
N SER A 459 4.14 -38.60 -4.60
CA SER A 459 5.00 -38.71 -3.40
C SER A 459 4.40 -37.99 -2.19
N VAL A 460 3.84 -36.79 -2.35
CA VAL A 460 3.20 -36.07 -1.25
C VAL A 460 1.90 -36.75 -0.82
N ALA A 461 1.11 -37.23 -1.78
CA ALA A 461 -0.13 -37.92 -1.51
C ALA A 461 0.10 -39.23 -0.74
N ASP A 462 1.08 -40.04 -1.13
CA ASP A 462 1.43 -41.31 -0.46
C ASP A 462 1.78 -41.09 1.01
N VAL A 463 2.52 -40.02 1.30
CA VAL A 463 2.90 -39.67 2.67
C VAL A 463 1.69 -39.29 3.51
N LEU A 464 0.76 -38.53 2.93
CA LEU A 464 -0.48 -38.16 3.61
C LEU A 464 -1.44 -39.34 3.77
N ILE A 465 -1.51 -40.24 2.79
CA ILE A 465 -2.35 -41.46 2.82
C ILE A 465 -1.90 -42.42 3.91
N LYS A 466 -0.58 -42.55 4.13
CA LYS A 466 -0.01 -43.42 5.17
C LYS A 466 -0.24 -42.92 6.60
N SER A 467 -0.75 -41.70 6.77
CA SER A 467 -1.07 -41.16 8.10
C SER A 467 -2.38 -41.72 8.63
N SER A 468 -2.38 -42.11 9.91
CA SER A 468 -3.56 -42.57 10.64
C SER A 468 -4.67 -41.50 10.77
N ASP A 469 -4.35 -40.22 10.56
CA ASP A 469 -5.28 -39.10 10.76
C ASP A 469 -6.14 -38.78 9.52
N GLY A 470 -5.92 -39.49 8.41
CA GLY A 470 -6.69 -39.36 7.16
C GLY A 470 -6.82 -37.90 6.70
N TRP A 471 -8.06 -37.43 6.51
CA TRP A 471 -8.36 -36.05 6.09
C TRP A 471 -7.86 -34.95 7.07
N LYS A 472 -7.66 -35.29 8.34
CA LYS A 472 -7.16 -34.36 9.37
C LYS A 472 -5.63 -34.28 9.39
N CYS A 473 -4.93 -35.18 8.70
CA CYS A 473 -3.47 -35.20 8.64
C CYS A 473 -2.90 -33.85 8.18
N ARG A 474 -1.88 -33.36 8.91
CA ARG A 474 -1.11 -32.15 8.56
C ARG A 474 0.38 -32.46 8.73
N ILE A 475 1.14 -32.35 7.65
CA ILE A 475 2.58 -32.62 7.63
C ILE A 475 3.31 -31.34 7.28
N THR A 476 4.48 -31.10 7.88
CA THR A 476 5.24 -29.88 7.61
C THR A 476 5.84 -29.91 6.20
N LEU A 477 5.98 -28.74 5.58
CA LEU A 477 6.67 -28.63 4.29
C LEU A 477 8.13 -29.11 4.37
N GLY A 478 8.77 -28.99 5.54
CA GLY A 478 10.14 -29.46 5.78
C GLY A 478 10.26 -30.98 5.71
N GLU A 479 9.31 -31.72 6.29
CA GLU A 479 9.28 -33.17 6.24
C GLU A 479 9.00 -33.67 4.82
N LEU A 480 8.02 -33.07 4.13
CA LEU A 480 7.72 -33.41 2.73
C LEU A 480 8.91 -33.15 1.82
N ALA A 481 9.64 -32.05 2.04
CA ALA A 481 10.83 -31.72 1.27
C ALA A 481 11.92 -32.80 1.41
N LYS A 482 12.14 -33.34 2.63
CA LYS A 482 13.09 -34.43 2.84
C LYS A 482 12.73 -35.69 2.05
N GLN A 483 11.43 -36.02 1.97
CA GLN A 483 10.97 -37.23 1.26
C GLN A 483 11.00 -37.12 -0.27
N ILE A 484 10.78 -35.92 -0.82
CA ILE A 484 10.80 -35.71 -2.28
C ILE A 484 12.23 -35.77 -2.84
N GLY A 485 13.23 -35.43 -2.03
CA GLY A 485 14.64 -35.46 -2.39
C GLY A 485 15.14 -34.17 -3.05
N GLU A 486 16.43 -33.87 -2.86
CA GLU A 486 17.03 -32.58 -3.25
C GLU A 486 17.03 -32.33 -4.75
N GLU A 487 17.25 -33.35 -5.58
CA GLU A 487 17.29 -33.24 -7.04
C GLU A 487 15.96 -32.74 -7.62
N ARG A 488 14.84 -33.32 -7.16
CA ARG A 488 13.50 -32.93 -7.61
C ARG A 488 13.15 -31.53 -7.08
N LEU A 489 13.51 -31.21 -5.84
CA LEU A 489 13.36 -29.86 -5.30
C LEU A 489 14.17 -28.80 -6.04
N LYS A 490 15.40 -29.11 -6.48
CA LYS A 490 16.23 -28.23 -7.32
C LYS A 490 15.54 -27.97 -8.66
N LYS A 491 14.99 -29.00 -9.31
CA LYS A 491 14.20 -28.86 -10.55
C LYS A 491 12.95 -27.99 -10.33
N LEU A 492 12.23 -28.16 -9.22
CA LEU A 492 11.08 -27.31 -8.86
C LEU A 492 11.47 -25.85 -8.57
N LYS A 493 12.63 -25.63 -7.93
CA LYS A 493 13.17 -24.29 -7.64
C LYS A 493 13.68 -23.58 -8.90
N LYS A 494 14.23 -24.33 -9.86
CA LYS A 494 14.74 -23.81 -11.14
C LYS A 494 13.65 -23.12 -11.96
N GLU A 495 12.40 -23.59 -11.87
CA GLU A 495 11.21 -22.97 -12.49
C GLU A 495 10.44 -22.00 -11.56
N CYS A 496 11.10 -21.48 -10.51
CA CYS A 496 10.60 -20.49 -9.55
C CYS A 496 9.31 -20.85 -8.78
N GLY A 497 8.89 -22.11 -8.79
CA GLY A 497 7.73 -22.57 -8.01
C GLY A 497 8.08 -23.10 -6.63
N GLY A 498 9.11 -23.95 -6.51
CA GLY A 498 9.32 -24.69 -5.26
C GLY A 498 8.12 -25.57 -4.86
N LEU A 499 8.30 -26.39 -3.83
CA LEU A 499 7.29 -27.38 -3.41
C LEU A 499 5.96 -26.73 -3.00
N GLN A 500 6.03 -25.67 -2.20
CA GLN A 500 4.84 -25.00 -1.66
C GLN A 500 3.95 -24.42 -2.76
N THR A 501 4.53 -23.81 -3.80
CA THR A 501 3.74 -23.24 -4.91
C THR A 501 3.13 -24.33 -5.76
N LEU A 502 3.85 -25.42 -6.02
CA LEU A 502 3.31 -26.58 -6.75
C LEU A 502 2.04 -27.10 -6.05
N LEU A 503 2.11 -27.30 -4.73
CA LEU A 503 0.97 -27.80 -3.94
C LEU A 503 -0.19 -26.80 -3.91
N ARG A 504 0.09 -25.49 -3.85
CA ARG A 504 -0.93 -24.44 -3.96
C ARG A 504 -1.60 -24.41 -5.33
N ASN A 505 -0.87 -24.71 -6.41
CA ASN A 505 -1.46 -24.83 -7.75
C ASN A 505 -2.35 -26.08 -7.86
N HIS A 506 -2.05 -27.13 -7.09
CA HIS A 506 -2.87 -28.34 -6.95
C HIS A 506 -3.88 -28.22 -5.78
N ARG A 507 -4.51 -27.04 -5.64
CA ARG A 507 -5.47 -26.75 -4.57
C ARG A 507 -6.67 -27.69 -4.52
N TYR A 508 -6.98 -28.37 -5.62
CA TYR A 508 -8.08 -29.35 -5.68
C TYR A 508 -7.71 -30.69 -4.99
N ILE A 509 -6.44 -30.88 -4.61
CA ILE A 509 -5.96 -32.04 -3.84
C ILE A 509 -5.49 -31.56 -2.45
N PHE A 510 -4.69 -30.51 -2.39
CA PHE A 510 -4.00 -30.12 -1.16
C PHE A 510 -4.52 -28.82 -0.54
N VAL A 511 -4.45 -28.76 0.78
CA VAL A 511 -4.55 -27.52 1.58
C VAL A 511 -3.17 -27.20 2.14
N VAL A 512 -2.73 -25.95 1.99
CA VAL A 512 -1.41 -25.49 2.44
C VAL A 512 -1.59 -24.29 3.37
N GLU A 513 -1.47 -24.51 4.66
CA GLU A 513 -1.75 -23.53 5.72
C GLU A 513 -0.67 -23.54 6.79
N LYS A 514 -0.23 -22.35 7.20
CA LYS A 514 0.74 -22.16 8.30
C LYS A 514 2.00 -23.04 8.20
N GLY A 515 2.49 -23.30 6.99
CA GLY A 515 3.69 -24.13 6.74
C GLY A 515 3.45 -25.64 6.74
N THR A 516 2.20 -26.07 6.88
CA THR A 516 1.77 -27.48 6.81
C THR A 516 0.95 -27.76 5.56
N VAL A 517 0.88 -29.03 5.20
CA VAL A 517 0.15 -29.55 4.04
C VAL A 517 -0.74 -30.70 4.50
N GLY A 518 -1.95 -30.75 3.98
CA GLY A 518 -2.86 -31.90 4.14
C GLY A 518 -3.76 -32.06 2.93
N PHE A 519 -4.62 -33.08 2.94
CA PHE A 519 -5.67 -33.20 1.93
C PHE A 519 -6.77 -32.16 2.15
N ARG A 520 -7.26 -31.61 1.04
CA ARG A 520 -8.43 -30.74 1.04
C ARG A 520 -9.69 -31.59 0.88
N LYS A 521 -10.37 -31.86 1.99
CA LYS A 521 -11.57 -32.72 2.00
C LYS A 521 -12.68 -32.14 1.11
N PRO A 522 -13.25 -32.93 0.18
CA PRO A 522 -14.37 -32.49 -0.63
C PRO A 522 -15.62 -32.11 0.18
N ALA A 523 -16.22 -30.97 -0.17
CA ALA A 523 -17.47 -30.46 0.42
C ALA A 523 -18.47 -30.04 -0.66
N LYS A 524 -19.77 -30.12 -0.36
CA LYS A 524 -20.86 -29.81 -1.31
C LYS A 524 -20.93 -28.29 -1.53
N GLY A 525 -20.66 -27.83 -2.75
CA GLY A 525 -20.58 -26.40 -3.09
C GLY A 525 -21.87 -25.83 -3.70
N SER A 526 -22.12 -24.54 -3.52
CA SER A 526 -23.21 -23.81 -4.17
C SER A 526 -22.84 -23.41 -5.62
N GLY A 527 -22.99 -24.35 -6.56
CA GLY A 527 -23.34 -24.17 -7.99
C GLY A 527 -22.66 -23.14 -8.92
N LYS A 528 -21.68 -22.32 -8.51
CA LYS A 528 -21.21 -21.19 -9.36
C LYS A 528 -20.03 -21.50 -10.30
N VAL A 529 -19.28 -22.58 -10.09
CA VAL A 529 -18.13 -22.97 -10.95
C VAL A 529 -17.97 -24.50 -10.97
N TRP A 530 -17.86 -25.10 -12.16
CA TRP A 530 -17.72 -26.56 -12.35
C TRP A 530 -16.25 -27.01 -12.53
N LYS A 531 -15.95 -28.27 -12.21
CA LYS A 531 -14.60 -28.85 -12.35
C LYS A 531 -14.14 -28.89 -13.81
N LYS A 532 -12.87 -28.54 -14.07
CA LYS A 532 -12.20 -28.71 -15.38
C LYS A 532 -11.43 -30.03 -15.51
N HIS A 533 -11.23 -30.75 -14.40
CA HIS A 533 -10.47 -32.00 -14.34
C HIS A 533 -11.30 -33.05 -13.59
N LYS A 534 -11.04 -34.34 -13.81
CA LYS A 534 -11.65 -35.42 -13.00
C LYS A 534 -11.26 -35.28 -11.52
N CYS A 535 -12.08 -35.83 -10.63
CA CYS A 535 -11.79 -35.77 -9.20
C CYS A 535 -10.59 -36.67 -8.89
N TRP A 536 -9.50 -36.09 -8.37
CA TRP A 536 -8.30 -36.87 -8.04
C TRP A 536 -8.58 -37.89 -6.94
N PHE A 537 -9.34 -37.51 -5.90
CA PHE A 537 -9.66 -38.39 -4.77
C PHE A 537 -10.48 -39.62 -5.14
N TYR A 538 -11.34 -39.51 -6.15
CA TYR A 538 -12.16 -40.64 -6.60
C TYR A 538 -11.30 -41.81 -7.13
N HIS A 539 -10.16 -41.50 -7.74
CA HIS A 539 -9.28 -42.49 -8.36
C HIS A 539 -8.06 -42.86 -7.50
N ASN A 540 -7.64 -42.02 -6.56
CA ASN A 540 -6.32 -42.14 -5.91
C ASN A 540 -6.36 -42.15 -4.38
N TYR A 541 -7.51 -41.87 -3.74
CA TYR A 541 -7.61 -41.89 -2.27
C TYR A 541 -8.26 -43.21 -1.80
N PRO A 542 -7.77 -43.87 -0.74
CA PRO A 542 -8.26 -45.19 -0.32
C PRO A 542 -9.77 -45.26 -0.10
N ASP A 543 -10.34 -44.25 0.58
CA ASP A 543 -11.78 -44.19 0.88
C ASP A 543 -12.61 -43.57 -0.27
N LYS A 544 -11.98 -43.31 -1.41
CA LYS A 544 -12.51 -42.52 -2.53
C LYS A 544 -12.96 -41.11 -2.10
N CYS A 545 -13.54 -40.38 -3.03
CA CYS A 545 -14.15 -39.08 -2.76
C CYS A 545 -15.44 -39.27 -1.94
N PRO A 546 -15.69 -38.50 -0.87
CA PRO A 546 -16.94 -38.56 -0.10
C PRO A 546 -18.16 -38.01 -0.85
N LEU A 547 -17.97 -37.50 -2.06
CA LEU A 547 -19.01 -37.05 -2.99
C LEU A 547 -18.95 -37.91 -4.25
N ASN A 548 -20.10 -38.20 -4.85
CA ASN A 548 -20.14 -38.85 -6.16
C ASN A 548 -19.41 -38.01 -7.22
N GLU A 549 -18.88 -38.66 -8.27
CA GLU A 549 -18.12 -37.97 -9.30
C GLU A 549 -18.95 -36.83 -9.93
N ASP A 550 -20.24 -37.04 -10.15
CA ASP A 550 -21.16 -36.05 -10.74
C ASP A 550 -21.59 -34.94 -9.76
N GLU A 551 -21.22 -35.03 -8.48
CA GLU A 551 -21.55 -34.01 -7.47
C GLU A 551 -20.32 -33.22 -7.01
N CYS A 552 -19.13 -33.75 -7.29
CA CYS A 552 -17.86 -33.17 -6.86
C CYS A 552 -17.37 -32.11 -7.86
N CYS A 553 -17.34 -30.84 -7.45
CA CYS A 553 -16.89 -29.72 -8.29
C CYS A 553 -15.38 -29.43 -8.23
N ASN A 554 -14.56 -30.25 -7.55
CA ASN A 554 -13.12 -30.02 -7.26
C ASN A 554 -12.81 -28.68 -6.56
N ILE A 555 -13.84 -27.96 -6.12
CA ILE A 555 -13.74 -26.74 -5.31
C ILE A 555 -14.17 -27.16 -3.91
N HIS A 556 -13.19 -27.21 -3.01
CA HIS A 556 -13.31 -27.78 -1.68
C HIS A 556 -12.90 -26.74 -0.63
#